data_AF-C1EI69-F1
#
_entry.id   AF-C1EI69-F1
#
_cell.length_a   1.000
_cell.length_b   1.000
_cell.length_c   1.000
_cell.angle_alpha   90.00
_cell.angle_beta   90.00
_cell.angle_gamma   90.00
#
_symmetry.space_group_name_H-M   'P 1'
#
loop_
_entity.id
_entity.type
_entity.pdbx_description
1 polymer ?
#
loop_
_entity_poly.entity_id
_entity_poly.type
_entity_poly.pdbx_seq_one_letter_code
_entity_poly.pdbx_strand_id
1 'polypeptide(L)'
;PAYEAKDMAGVTFDDLEIVCGKPYLYVHMEEPHCEHPIVFRDVRLAHPDDPVDRRDYPARLFVGRKYRRKCQMCDVFEARHVTHKDRHAPCHPCFFCDQCFNCLHLNKDGEPWY
;
A
#
# COMPACT_ATOMS: atom_id res chain seq x y z
N PRO A 1 9.28 7.84 -25.22
CA PRO A 1 7.80 7.97 -25.37
C PRO A 1 7.32 9.20 -24.60
N ALA A 2 6.64 10.13 -25.27
CA ALA A 2 5.97 11.23 -24.59
C ALA A 2 4.79 10.66 -23.80
N TYR A 3 4.74 10.88 -22.50
CA TYR A 3 3.57 10.61 -21.69
C TYR A 3 2.84 11.94 -21.47
N GLU A 4 1.52 11.88 -21.42
CA GLU A 4 0.70 13.02 -21.03
C GLU A 4 0.46 12.93 -19.52
N ALA A 5 0.77 13.99 -18.80
CA ALA A 5 0.49 14.12 -17.37
C ALA A 5 -0.69 15.07 -17.19
N LYS A 6 -1.65 14.67 -16.37
CA LYS A 6 -2.78 15.49 -15.96
C LYS A 6 -2.83 15.54 -14.43
N ASP A 7 -3.20 16.70 -13.88
CA ASP A 7 -3.40 16.87 -12.44
C ASP A 7 -4.65 16.09 -11.98
N MET A 8 -4.52 15.34 -10.89
CA MET A 8 -5.62 14.55 -10.34
C MET A 8 -6.69 15.40 -9.67
N ALA A 9 -6.36 16.59 -9.16
CA ALA A 9 -7.31 17.41 -8.41
C ALA A 9 -8.48 17.93 -9.28
N GLY A 10 -8.25 18.08 -10.58
CA GLY A 10 -9.22 18.64 -11.53
C GLY A 10 -9.72 17.66 -12.60
N VAL A 11 -9.40 16.37 -12.50
CA VAL A 11 -9.67 15.38 -13.55
C VAL A 11 -10.46 14.21 -12.98
N THR A 12 -11.57 13.88 -13.62
CA THR A 12 -12.38 12.70 -13.32
C THR A 12 -12.04 11.54 -14.26
N PHE A 13 -12.54 10.33 -13.97
CA PHE A 13 -12.37 9.20 -14.89
C PHE A 13 -13.00 9.46 -16.27
N ASP A 14 -14.04 10.29 -16.35
CA ASP A 14 -14.71 10.62 -17.61
C ASP A 14 -13.85 11.53 -18.50
N ASP A 15 -12.87 12.24 -17.94
CA ASP A 15 -11.93 13.14 -18.63
C ASP A 15 -10.68 12.41 -19.16
N LEU A 16 -10.57 11.11 -18.90
CA LEU A 16 -9.42 10.28 -19.26
C LEU A 16 -9.72 9.47 -20.53
N GLU A 17 -8.78 9.50 -21.49
CA GLU A 17 -8.78 8.55 -22.60
C GLU A 17 -8.20 7.21 -22.13
N ILE A 18 -9.10 6.30 -21.74
CA ILE A 18 -8.74 4.99 -21.20
C ILE A 18 -8.59 3.97 -22.32
N VAL A 19 -7.42 3.32 -22.35
CA VAL A 19 -7.10 2.19 -23.22
C VAL A 19 -6.87 0.98 -22.34
N CYS A 20 -7.76 -0.01 -22.45
CA CYS A 20 -7.65 -1.25 -21.67
C CYS A 20 -6.33 -1.97 -21.98
N GLY A 21 -5.68 -2.49 -20.94
CA GLY A 21 -4.40 -3.20 -21.03
C GLY A 21 -3.17 -2.31 -21.13
N LYS A 22 -3.31 -1.00 -21.33
CA LYS A 22 -2.19 -0.05 -21.31
C LYS A 22 -1.78 0.26 -19.85
N PRO A 23 -0.47 0.29 -19.53
CA PRO A 23 -0.01 0.73 -18.22
C PRO A 23 -0.08 2.27 -18.09
N TYR A 24 -0.55 2.71 -16.94
CA TYR A 24 -0.62 4.11 -16.52
C TYR A 24 0.11 4.28 -15.18
N LEU A 25 0.54 5.52 -14.90
CA LEU A 25 1.17 5.88 -13.63
C LEU A 25 0.22 6.74 -12.83
N TYR A 26 -0.15 6.27 -11.64
CA TYR A 26 -0.89 7.04 -10.64
C TYR A 26 0.08 7.56 -9.60
N VAL A 27 0.23 8.88 -9.48
CA VAL A 27 1.14 9.51 -8.53
C VAL A 27 0.31 10.23 -7.48
N HIS A 28 0.48 9.86 -6.21
CA HIS A 28 -0.28 10.40 -5.07
C HIS A 28 0.66 11.04 -4.04
N MET A 29 0.15 12.06 -3.33
CA MET A 29 0.87 12.93 -2.39
C MET A 29 1.87 13.87 -3.08
N GLU A 30 1.93 15.10 -2.56
CA GLU A 30 2.90 16.10 -3.01
C GLU A 30 4.31 15.75 -2.51
N GLU A 31 4.52 15.40 -1.23
CA GLU A 31 5.82 14.88 -0.78
C GLU A 31 5.69 13.93 0.43
N PRO A 32 6.26 12.71 0.39
CA PRO A 32 6.91 12.08 -0.76
C PRO A 32 5.87 11.60 -1.78
N HIS A 33 6.16 11.79 -3.07
CA HIS A 33 5.37 11.22 -4.15
C HIS A 33 5.34 9.68 -4.06
N CYS A 34 4.15 9.11 -3.92
CA CYS A 34 3.95 7.67 -4.01
C CYS A 34 3.51 7.32 -5.43
N GLU A 35 4.31 6.51 -6.11
CA GLU A 35 4.07 6.11 -7.49
C GLU A 35 3.48 4.70 -7.56
N HIS A 36 2.33 4.57 -8.21
CA HIS A 36 1.60 3.32 -8.36
C HIS A 36 1.31 3.01 -9.83
N PRO A 37 1.86 1.91 -10.37
CA PRO A 37 1.46 1.40 -11.66
C PRO A 37 0.01 0.92 -11.61
N ILE A 38 -0.83 1.42 -12.53
CA ILE A 38 -2.22 1.02 -12.67
C ILE A 38 -2.50 0.59 -14.11
N VAL A 39 -3.41 -0.37 -14.27
CA VAL A 39 -3.86 -0.86 -15.58
C VAL A 39 -5.36 -1.02 -15.52
N PHE A 40 -6.06 -0.39 -16.45
CA PHE A 40 -7.48 -0.67 -16.67
C PHE A 40 -7.58 -2.02 -17.38
N ARG A 41 -8.07 -3.04 -16.67
CA ARG A 41 -8.13 -4.41 -17.19
C ARG A 41 -9.33 -4.63 -18.10
N ASP A 42 -10.48 -4.16 -17.66
CA ASP A 42 -11.74 -4.26 -18.36
C ASP A 42 -12.59 -3.01 -18.13
N VAL A 43 -13.58 -2.83 -19.00
CA VAL A 43 -14.68 -1.87 -18.86
C VAL A 43 -15.94 -2.62 -19.29
N ARG A 44 -17.00 -2.53 -18.50
CA ARG A 44 -18.29 -3.15 -18.81
C ARG A 44 -19.44 -2.19 -18.57
N LEU A 45 -20.56 -2.46 -19.24
CA LEU A 45 -21.82 -1.77 -18.95
C LEU A 45 -22.30 -2.11 -17.53
N ALA A 46 -23.06 -1.18 -16.94
CA ALA A 46 -23.69 -1.37 -15.65
C ALA A 46 -24.61 -2.60 -15.68
N HIS A 47 -24.47 -3.45 -14.68
CA HIS A 47 -25.26 -4.67 -14.49
C HIS A 47 -26.33 -4.44 -13.42
N PRO A 48 -27.50 -5.09 -13.48
CA PRO A 48 -28.53 -4.97 -12.44
C PRO A 48 -28.07 -5.29 -11.00
N ASP A 49 -27.01 -6.08 -10.85
CA ASP A 49 -26.43 -6.43 -9.54
C ASP A 49 -25.44 -5.37 -9.01
N ASP A 50 -25.12 -4.35 -9.81
CA ASP A 50 -24.22 -3.28 -9.38
C ASP A 50 -24.93 -2.30 -8.43
N PRO A 51 -24.19 -1.63 -7.53
CA PRO A 51 -24.77 -0.57 -6.71
C PRO A 51 -25.42 0.52 -7.58
N VAL A 52 -26.67 0.86 -7.27
CA VAL A 52 -27.42 1.89 -8.02
C VAL A 52 -26.99 3.29 -7.59
N ASP A 53 -26.66 3.47 -6.31
CA ASP A 53 -26.26 4.76 -5.77
C ASP A 53 -24.79 5.04 -6.09
N ARG A 54 -24.52 6.22 -6.66
CA ARG A 54 -23.15 6.67 -6.97
C ARG A 54 -22.27 6.77 -5.72
N ARG A 55 -22.87 6.96 -4.54
CA ARG A 55 -22.17 7.04 -3.24
C ARG A 55 -21.57 5.70 -2.81
N ASP A 56 -22.03 4.60 -3.37
CA ASP A 56 -21.50 3.26 -3.09
C ASP A 56 -20.23 2.94 -3.91
N TYR A 57 -19.84 3.85 -4.82
CA TYR A 57 -18.59 3.77 -5.56
C TYR A 57 -17.48 4.63 -4.91
N PRO A 58 -16.20 4.22 -5.04
CA PRO A 58 -15.70 3.04 -5.75
C PRO A 58 -16.01 1.72 -5.00
N ALA A 59 -16.60 0.76 -5.73
CA ALA A 59 -16.94 -0.54 -5.17
C ALA A 59 -15.70 -1.45 -5.09
N ARG A 60 -15.45 -2.02 -3.91
CA ARG A 60 -14.30 -2.91 -3.69
C ARG A 60 -14.63 -4.33 -4.15
N LEU A 61 -14.34 -4.62 -5.42
CA LEU A 61 -14.61 -5.92 -6.04
C LEU A 61 -13.65 -7.03 -5.58
N PHE A 62 -12.42 -6.67 -5.25
CA PHE A 62 -11.39 -7.63 -4.84
C PHE A 62 -10.53 -7.05 -3.71
N VAL A 63 -10.20 -7.90 -2.74
CA VAL A 63 -9.18 -7.61 -1.73
C VAL A 63 -8.14 -8.71 -1.83
N GLY A 64 -6.91 -8.33 -2.19
CA GLY A 64 -5.79 -9.25 -2.19
C GLY A 64 -5.61 -9.88 -0.82
N ARG A 65 -5.14 -11.14 -0.78
CA ARG A 65 -4.72 -11.77 0.48
C ARG A 65 -3.63 -10.89 1.09
N LYS A 66 -3.86 -10.42 2.33
CA LYS A 66 -2.83 -9.71 3.09
C LYS A 66 -1.66 -10.67 3.29
N TYR A 67 -0.51 -10.33 2.70
CA TYR A 67 0.70 -11.12 2.89
C TYR A 67 1.21 -10.88 4.30
N ARG A 68 1.05 -11.87 5.18
CA ARG A 68 1.58 -11.83 6.54
C ARG A 68 3.08 -12.10 6.47
N ARG A 69 3.90 -11.12 6.84
CA ARG A 69 5.35 -11.30 6.93
C ARG A 69 5.69 -11.92 8.28
N LYS A 70 6.63 -12.86 8.30
CA LYS A 70 7.22 -13.35 9.53
C LYS A 70 8.21 -12.36 10.10
N CYS A 71 8.43 -12.43 11.40
CA CYS A 71 9.50 -11.71 12.08
C CYS A 71 10.86 -12.16 11.55
N GLN A 72 11.71 -11.21 11.17
CA GLN A 72 13.05 -11.47 10.65
C GLN A 72 14.08 -11.83 11.73
N MET A 73 13.72 -11.75 13.02
CA MET A 73 14.59 -12.21 14.12
C MET A 73 14.37 -13.69 14.45
N CYS A 74 13.11 -14.09 14.64
CA CYS A 74 12.78 -15.46 15.06
C CYS A 74 12.29 -16.37 13.92
N ASP A 75 11.79 -15.82 12.81
CA ASP A 75 11.09 -16.56 11.73
C ASP A 75 9.91 -17.45 12.18
N VAL A 76 9.43 -17.25 13.41
CA VAL A 76 8.30 -17.99 13.99
C VAL A 76 7.01 -17.19 13.91
N PHE A 77 7.00 -16.01 14.53
CA PHE A 77 5.80 -15.20 14.71
C PHE A 77 5.59 -14.20 13.58
N GLU A 78 4.34 -13.80 13.39
CA GLU A 78 3.97 -12.71 12.46
C GLU A 78 4.61 -11.39 12.90
N ALA A 79 5.15 -10.65 11.94
CA ALA A 79 5.68 -9.32 12.17
C ALA A 79 4.55 -8.32 12.42
N ARG A 80 4.72 -7.53 13.47
CA ARG A 80 3.79 -6.47 13.91
C ARG A 80 4.45 -5.09 13.89
N HIS A 81 5.77 -5.04 13.95
CA HIS A 81 6.56 -3.81 13.91
C HIS A 81 7.45 -3.81 12.67
N VAL A 82 7.62 -2.63 12.08
CA VAL A 82 8.63 -2.38 11.05
C VAL A 82 9.50 -1.23 11.53
N THR A 83 10.82 -1.43 11.53
CA THR A 83 11.77 -0.37 11.84
C THR A 83 12.53 0.04 10.59
N HIS A 84 12.80 1.34 10.51
CA HIS A 84 13.57 1.97 9.45
C HIS A 84 14.75 2.67 10.10
N LYS A 85 15.91 2.59 9.42
CA LYS A 85 17.22 3.10 9.87
C LYS A 85 17.56 2.74 11.33
N ASP A 86 17.12 1.57 11.76
CA ASP A 86 17.31 1.08 13.11
C ASP A 86 18.74 0.57 13.30
N ARG A 87 19.46 1.20 14.24
CA ARG A 87 20.87 0.90 14.51
C ARG A 87 21.05 -0.49 15.14
N HIS A 88 20.02 -1.02 15.76
CA HIS A 88 20.04 -2.30 16.46
C HIS A 88 19.54 -3.45 15.58
N ALA A 89 18.80 -3.14 14.50
CA ALA A 89 18.34 -4.13 13.54
C ALA A 89 19.47 -4.64 12.61
N PRO A 90 19.46 -5.93 12.26
CA PRO A 90 20.44 -6.52 11.34
C PRO A 90 20.15 -6.23 9.86
N CYS A 91 19.01 -5.64 9.51
CA CYS A 91 18.64 -5.34 8.13
C CYS A 91 17.71 -4.12 8.02
N HIS A 92 17.44 -3.66 6.79
CA HIS A 92 16.62 -2.47 6.53
C HIS A 92 15.71 -2.65 5.31
N PRO A 93 14.39 -2.38 5.42
CA PRO A 93 13.62 -2.27 6.66
C PRO A 93 13.58 -3.61 7.41
N CYS A 94 13.43 -3.56 8.73
CA CYS A 94 13.41 -4.75 9.56
C CYS A 94 12.04 -5.03 10.17
N PHE A 95 11.57 -6.27 10.09
CA PHE A 95 10.25 -6.69 10.54
C PHE A 95 10.33 -7.54 11.81
N PHE A 96 9.65 -7.12 12.88
CA PHE A 96 9.69 -7.77 14.20
C PHE A 96 8.31 -8.23 14.66
N CYS A 97 8.25 -9.36 15.36
CA CYS A 97 7.12 -9.64 16.25
C CYS A 97 7.27 -8.83 17.56
N ASP A 98 6.22 -8.73 18.36
CA ASP A 98 6.22 -7.96 19.61
C ASP A 98 7.37 -8.38 20.54
N GLN A 99 7.59 -9.69 20.71
CA GLN A 99 8.62 -10.19 21.61
C GLN A 99 10.02 -9.79 21.18
N CYS A 100 10.38 -10.02 19.90
CA CYS A 100 11.70 -9.67 19.40
C CYS A 100 11.92 -8.16 19.36
N PHE A 101 10.87 -7.39 19.06
CA PHE A 101 10.95 -5.92 19.13
C PHE A 101 11.27 -5.48 20.56
N ASN A 102 10.50 -5.96 21.54
CA ASN A 102 10.68 -5.59 22.94
C ASN A 102 12.05 -6.03 23.48
N CYS A 103 12.51 -7.23 23.14
CA CYS A 103 13.84 -7.71 23.54
C CYS A 103 14.99 -6.83 23.01
N LEU A 104 14.81 -6.25 21.82
CA LEU A 104 15.84 -5.43 21.19
C LEU A 104 15.74 -3.94 21.59
N HIS A 105 14.54 -3.43 21.89
CA HIS A 105 14.28 -2.00 22.03
C HIS A 105 13.92 -1.55 23.44
N LEU A 106 13.49 -2.44 24.34
CA LEU A 106 13.04 -2.07 25.68
C LEU A 106 14.00 -2.58 26.76
N ASN A 107 14.16 -1.80 27.81
CA ASN A 107 14.85 -2.19 29.05
C ASN A 107 13.95 -3.10 29.91
N LYS A 108 14.44 -3.50 31.08
CA LYS A 108 13.71 -4.37 32.02
C LYS A 108 12.42 -3.73 32.56
N ASP A 109 12.36 -2.40 32.58
CA ASP A 109 11.22 -1.62 33.06
C ASP A 109 10.19 -1.35 31.93
N GLY A 110 10.47 -1.82 30.72
CA GLY A 110 9.59 -1.66 29.55
C GLY A 110 9.76 -0.32 28.82
N GLU A 111 10.79 0.45 29.14
CA GLU A 111 11.10 1.73 28.50
C GLU A 111 12.14 1.55 27.38
N PRO A 112 12.10 2.36 26.31
CA PRO A 112 13.16 2.39 25.32
C PRO A 112 14.53 2.66 25.94
N TRP A 113 15.56 1.89 25.56
CA TRP A 113 16.90 2.04 26.14
C TRP A 113 17.87 2.87 25.26
N TYR A 114 17.35 3.83 24.49
CA TYR A 114 18.12 4.67 23.56
C TYR A 114 17.66 6.13 23.56
#